data_AF-A0A0U1E182-F1
#
_entry.id   AF-A0A0U1E182-F1
#
_cell.length_a   1.000
_cell.length_b   1.000
_cell.length_c   1.000
_cell.angle_alpha   90.00
_cell.angle_beta   90.00
_cell.angle_gamma   90.00
#
_symmetry.space_group_name_H-M   'P 1'
#
loop_
_entity.id
_entity.type
_entity.pdbx_description
1 polymer ?
#
loop_
_entity_poly.entity_id
_entity_poly.type
_entity_poly.pdbx_seq_one_letter_code
_entity_poly.pdbx_strand_id
1 'polypeptide(L)'
;MSVDHAAHGRVGWLALDFDHSTALNASSDTWTGADLDAAHTDDAIAAVRTLWRTWPLDSVVGDLDTGVFSDVSRIRRADVHNMYDIAGPLNVPGSVQGDLPVWRQAGFGRGGLTGDPDYLIVEDGEPIPLGAEVVVRLRSADSIDAALERIAGYRGVSGVLLRIDPSDVGHVLHEMLPLARERKLLSQRRTGTLREQLGVPVPAAPDLTGNPTAFETVPNPGGRL
;
A
#
# COMPACT_ATOMS: atom_id res chain seq x y z
N MET A 1 -5.36 -5.45 6.75
CA MET A 1 -5.01 -5.17 8.16
C MET A 1 -4.61 -6.42 8.95
N SER A 2 -5.43 -7.47 9.01
CA SER A 2 -5.10 -8.66 9.83
C SER A 2 -3.73 -9.29 9.51
N VAL A 3 -3.40 -9.42 8.21
CA VAL A 3 -2.08 -9.93 7.78
C VAL A 3 -0.95 -9.01 8.23
N ASP A 4 -1.16 -7.69 8.22
CA ASP A 4 -0.14 -6.74 8.63
C ASP A 4 0.12 -6.74 10.13
N HIS A 5 -0.93 -6.88 10.94
CA HIS A 5 -0.82 -7.11 12.38
C HIS A 5 -0.01 -8.38 12.68
N ALA A 6 -0.33 -9.48 12.00
CA ALA A 6 0.40 -10.75 12.14
C ALA A 6 1.86 -10.65 11.64
N ALA A 7 2.12 -9.84 10.62
CA ALA A 7 3.44 -9.61 10.07
C ALA A 7 4.26 -8.56 10.83
N HIS A 8 3.67 -7.89 11.82
CA HIS A 8 4.24 -6.79 12.58
C HIS A 8 4.65 -5.60 11.70
N GLY A 9 3.73 -5.11 10.87
CA GLY A 9 3.99 -3.94 10.03
C GLY A 9 4.94 -4.22 8.87
N ARG A 10 4.91 -5.44 8.31
CA ARG A 10 5.78 -5.87 7.19
C ARG A 10 5.02 -6.15 5.90
N VAL A 11 3.75 -5.73 5.83
CA VAL A 11 2.92 -5.90 4.64
C VAL A 11 2.83 -4.59 3.88
N GLY A 12 2.77 -4.72 2.57
CA GLY A 12 2.40 -3.66 1.66
C GLY A 12 1.39 -4.19 0.64
N TRP A 13 0.75 -3.28 -0.10
CA TRP A 13 -0.28 -3.63 -1.06
C TRP A 13 0.13 -3.26 -2.48
N LEU A 14 0.21 -4.26 -3.36
CA LEU A 14 0.30 -4.06 -4.80
C LEU A 14 -1.11 -4.04 -5.39
N ALA A 15 -1.58 -2.85 -5.76
CA ALA A 15 -2.86 -2.63 -6.40
C ALA A 15 -2.72 -2.77 -7.93
N LEU A 16 -3.49 -3.71 -8.50
CA LEU A 16 -3.50 -4.02 -9.92
C LEU A 16 -4.90 -3.76 -10.48
N ASP A 17 -4.97 -3.19 -11.68
CA ASP A 17 -6.25 -2.99 -12.39
C ASP A 17 -6.87 -4.32 -12.78
N PHE A 18 -6.03 -5.22 -13.28
CA PHE A 18 -6.45 -6.48 -13.81
C PHE A 18 -5.30 -7.48 -13.79
N ASP A 19 -5.61 -8.75 -13.55
CA ASP A 19 -4.67 -9.85 -13.74
C ASP A 19 -5.27 -10.89 -14.68
N HIS A 20 -4.80 -10.88 -15.94
CA HIS A 20 -5.23 -11.81 -16.98
C HIS A 20 -4.87 -13.28 -16.68
N SER A 21 -3.99 -13.54 -15.72
CA SER A 21 -3.55 -14.90 -15.37
C SER A 21 -4.36 -15.54 -14.23
N THR A 22 -5.07 -14.75 -13.43
CA THR A 22 -5.84 -15.22 -12.26
C THR A 22 -7.34 -14.94 -12.35
N ALA A 23 -7.78 -14.05 -13.24
CA ALA A 23 -9.20 -13.79 -13.44
C ALA A 23 -9.90 -15.03 -14.00
N LEU A 24 -11.01 -15.41 -13.37
CA LEU A 24 -12.09 -16.21 -13.99
C LEU A 24 -12.77 -15.43 -15.15
N ASN A 25 -12.00 -14.67 -15.95
CA ASN A 25 -12.45 -13.70 -16.96
C ASN A 25 -13.44 -12.64 -16.45
N ALA A 26 -13.43 -12.29 -15.16
CA ALA A 26 -14.28 -11.22 -14.64
C ALA A 26 -13.77 -9.87 -15.14
N SER A 27 -14.49 -9.22 -16.05
CA SER A 27 -14.16 -7.88 -16.58
C SER A 27 -14.73 -6.72 -15.74
N SER A 28 -15.58 -7.04 -14.77
CA SER A 28 -16.25 -6.06 -13.92
C SER A 28 -16.20 -6.43 -12.43
N ASP A 29 -16.24 -5.41 -11.59
CA ASP A 29 -16.35 -5.54 -10.14
C ASP A 29 -17.68 -6.20 -9.76
N THR A 30 -17.63 -7.22 -8.90
CA THR A 30 -18.81 -7.99 -8.51
C THR A 30 -19.81 -7.20 -7.65
N TRP A 31 -19.34 -6.20 -6.91
CA TRP A 31 -20.14 -5.41 -5.98
C TRP A 31 -20.68 -4.13 -6.61
N THR A 32 -19.90 -3.48 -7.46
CA THR A 32 -20.26 -2.18 -8.04
C THR A 32 -20.69 -2.29 -9.50
N GLY A 33 -20.32 -3.38 -10.20
CA GLY A 33 -20.54 -3.54 -11.63
C GLY A 33 -19.64 -2.67 -12.51
N ALA A 34 -18.71 -1.91 -11.92
CA ALA A 34 -17.79 -1.06 -12.64
C ALA A 34 -16.75 -1.88 -13.43
N ASP A 35 -16.25 -1.32 -14.53
CA ASP A 35 -15.12 -1.92 -15.25
C ASP A 35 -13.87 -1.94 -14.36
N LEU A 36 -13.12 -3.04 -14.42
CA LEU A 36 -11.85 -3.18 -13.70
C LEU A 36 -10.73 -2.42 -14.45
N ASP A 37 -10.75 -1.09 -14.32
CA ASP A 37 -9.84 -0.18 -14.98
C ASP A 37 -9.00 0.65 -13.99
N ALA A 38 -8.15 1.53 -14.52
CA ALA A 38 -7.29 2.36 -13.69
C ALA A 38 -8.05 3.30 -12.73
N ALA A 39 -9.24 3.79 -13.11
CA ALA A 39 -10.03 4.66 -12.25
C ALA A 39 -10.67 3.87 -11.11
N HIS A 40 -11.09 2.63 -11.39
CA HIS A 40 -11.56 1.70 -10.36
C HIS A 40 -10.48 1.38 -9.33
N THR A 41 -9.26 1.08 -9.75
CA THR A 41 -8.15 0.84 -8.81
C THR A 41 -7.84 2.06 -7.97
N ASP A 42 -7.85 3.26 -8.56
CA ASP A 42 -7.59 4.49 -7.83
C ASP A 42 -8.67 4.76 -6.76
N ASP A 43 -9.95 4.55 -7.10
CA ASP A 43 -11.05 4.67 -6.12
C ASP A 43 -10.98 3.60 -5.04
N ALA A 44 -10.60 2.36 -5.39
CA ALA A 44 -10.38 1.28 -4.43
C ALA A 44 -9.25 1.62 -3.45
N ILE A 45 -8.14 2.20 -3.94
CA ILE A 45 -7.04 2.65 -3.07
C ILE A 45 -7.54 3.73 -2.11
N ALA A 46 -8.26 4.73 -2.61
CA ALA A 46 -8.81 5.80 -1.78
C ALA A 46 -9.78 5.26 -0.71
N ALA A 47 -10.71 4.37 -1.09
CA ALA A 47 -11.67 3.75 -0.18
C ALA A 47 -10.98 2.90 0.91
N VAL A 48 -10.00 2.09 0.52
CA VAL A 48 -9.25 1.24 1.45
C VAL A 48 -8.39 2.06 2.41
N ARG A 49 -7.70 3.10 1.93
CA ARG A 49 -6.96 4.04 2.79
C ARG A 49 -7.88 4.77 3.77
N THR A 50 -9.07 5.17 3.32
CA THR A 50 -10.10 5.75 4.18
C THR A 50 -10.45 4.77 5.30
N LEU A 51 -10.74 3.50 4.96
CA LEU A 51 -11.06 2.46 5.93
C LEU A 51 -9.94 2.23 6.95
N TRP A 52 -8.67 2.17 6.55
CA TRP A 52 -7.54 1.97 7.48
C TRP A 52 -7.46 3.03 8.58
N ARG A 53 -7.98 4.23 8.32
CA ARG A 53 -7.94 5.38 9.23
C ARG A 53 -9.17 5.49 10.14
N THR A 54 -10.22 4.72 9.88
CA THR A 54 -11.47 4.78 10.66
C THR A 54 -11.32 4.33 12.11
N TRP A 55 -10.37 3.44 12.40
CA TRP A 55 -10.07 2.97 13.75
C TRP A 55 -8.59 3.16 14.06
N PRO A 56 -8.18 4.30 14.62
CA PRO A 56 -6.78 4.57 14.96
C PRO A 56 -6.20 3.52 15.92
N LEU A 57 -4.99 3.02 15.65
CA LEU A 57 -4.37 1.97 16.48
C LEU A 57 -4.16 2.43 17.93
N ASP A 58 -3.79 3.69 18.12
CA ASP A 58 -3.54 4.31 19.41
C ASP A 58 -4.83 4.65 20.18
N SER A 59 -6.01 4.35 19.64
CA SER A 59 -7.26 4.36 20.40
C SER A 59 -7.48 3.07 21.19
N VAL A 60 -6.68 2.02 20.98
CA VAL A 60 -6.74 0.78 21.76
C VAL A 60 -6.02 1.01 23.09
N VAL A 61 -6.78 0.94 24.20
CA VAL A 61 -6.30 1.21 25.56
C VAL A 61 -5.99 -0.10 26.30
N GLY A 62 -6.91 -1.07 26.26
CA GLY A 62 -6.76 -2.36 26.91
C GLY A 62 -6.70 -2.32 28.45
N ASP A 63 -7.45 -1.43 29.09
CA ASP A 63 -7.49 -1.28 30.55
C ASP A 63 -8.42 -2.32 31.18
N LEU A 64 -7.83 -3.26 31.92
CA LEU A 64 -8.54 -4.35 32.60
C LEU A 64 -9.23 -3.89 33.90
N ASP A 65 -8.73 -2.85 34.56
CA ASP A 65 -9.29 -2.37 35.84
C ASP A 65 -10.58 -1.58 35.58
N THR A 66 -10.61 -0.77 34.53
CA THR A 66 -11.79 0.00 34.12
C THR A 66 -12.68 -0.74 33.10
N GLY A 67 -12.18 -1.85 32.54
CA GLY A 67 -12.85 -2.64 31.52
C GLY A 67 -12.95 -1.93 30.16
N VAL A 68 -12.11 -0.92 29.90
CA VAL A 68 -12.12 -0.13 28.67
C VAL A 68 -11.14 -0.71 27.65
N PHE A 69 -11.64 -1.28 26.57
CA PHE A 69 -10.79 -1.81 25.51
C PHE A 69 -10.25 -0.72 24.58
N SER A 70 -11.10 0.20 24.12
CA SER A 70 -10.73 1.24 23.17
C SER A 70 -11.54 2.52 23.41
N ASP A 71 -10.92 3.66 23.13
CA ASP A 71 -11.59 4.97 23.07
C ASP A 71 -12.43 5.07 21.80
N VAL A 72 -13.74 4.83 21.93
CA VAL A 72 -14.66 4.79 20.79
C VAL A 72 -14.96 6.18 20.23
N SER A 73 -14.65 7.25 20.96
CA SER A 73 -14.81 8.63 20.47
C SER A 73 -13.83 8.99 19.35
N ARG A 74 -12.78 8.17 19.19
CA ARG A 74 -11.76 8.30 18.14
C ARG A 74 -12.08 7.44 16.92
N ILE A 75 -13.05 6.54 17.00
CA ILE A 75 -13.44 5.68 15.88
C ILE A 75 -14.45 6.44 15.01
N ARG A 76 -14.13 6.60 13.72
CA ARG A 76 -14.84 7.44 12.76
C ARG A 76 -15.51 6.60 11.69
N ARG A 77 -16.63 7.07 11.16
CA ARG A 77 -17.23 6.50 9.94
C ARG A 77 -16.32 6.75 8.74
N ALA A 78 -16.33 5.83 7.78
CA ALA A 78 -15.63 6.01 6.51
C ALA A 78 -16.43 6.95 5.60
N ASP A 79 -17.75 6.70 5.49
CA ASP A 79 -18.70 7.42 4.63
C ASP A 79 -18.16 7.66 3.21
N VAL A 80 -17.65 6.59 2.59
CA VAL A 80 -17.21 6.59 1.19
C VAL A 80 -18.43 6.42 0.30
N HIS A 81 -18.62 7.32 -0.66
CA HIS A 81 -19.78 7.34 -1.57
C HIS A 81 -19.37 7.59 -3.04
N ASN A 82 -18.30 6.94 -3.49
CA ASN A 82 -17.79 7.02 -4.87
C ASN A 82 -18.23 5.79 -5.68
N MET A 83 -17.28 5.01 -6.25
CA MET A 83 -17.66 3.73 -6.88
C MET A 83 -18.14 2.72 -5.84
N TYR A 84 -17.66 2.87 -4.61
CA TYR A 84 -18.11 2.12 -3.45
C TYR A 84 -18.99 2.97 -2.54
N ASP A 85 -19.98 2.32 -1.93
CA ASP A 85 -20.80 2.88 -0.85
C ASP A 85 -20.48 2.15 0.47
N ILE A 86 -19.63 2.76 1.30
CA ILE A 86 -19.06 2.15 2.50
C ILE A 86 -19.25 3.07 3.71
N ALA A 87 -20.13 2.67 4.63
CA ALA A 87 -20.34 3.38 5.88
C ALA A 87 -19.11 3.33 6.81
N GLY A 88 -18.42 2.20 6.88
CA GLY A 88 -17.38 1.94 7.90
C GLY A 88 -17.96 1.88 9.33
N PRO A 89 -17.11 1.86 10.37
CA PRO A 89 -15.64 1.80 10.33
C PRO A 89 -15.11 0.43 9.88
N LEU A 90 -13.80 0.33 9.70
CA LEU A 90 -13.12 -0.94 9.58
C LEU A 90 -13.29 -1.76 10.87
N ASN A 91 -13.41 -3.08 10.74
CA ASN A 91 -13.69 -3.99 11.85
C ASN A 91 -12.45 -4.38 12.68
N VAL A 92 -11.29 -3.82 12.38
CA VAL A 92 -10.03 -4.01 13.12
C VAL A 92 -9.26 -2.69 13.22
N PRO A 93 -8.44 -2.50 14.26
CA PRO A 93 -7.60 -1.31 14.38
C PRO A 93 -6.63 -1.14 13.22
N GLY A 94 -6.23 0.11 13.00
CA GLY A 94 -5.21 0.55 12.05
C GLY A 94 -3.84 -0.09 12.29
N SER A 95 -2.88 0.21 11.41
CA SER A 95 -1.57 -0.44 11.41
C SER A 95 -0.57 0.34 12.25
N VAL A 96 0.44 -0.34 12.78
CA VAL A 96 1.66 0.29 13.30
C VAL A 96 2.41 1.11 12.25
N GLN A 97 2.15 0.86 10.96
CA GLN A 97 2.67 1.62 9.83
C GLN A 97 1.86 2.89 9.54
N GLY A 98 0.75 3.14 10.26
CA GLY A 98 -0.31 4.05 9.83
C GLY A 98 -1.08 3.42 8.66
N ASP A 99 -0.69 3.79 7.45
CA ASP A 99 -1.19 3.18 6.20
C ASP A 99 -0.16 2.17 5.67
N LEU A 100 -0.62 1.06 5.08
CA LEU A 100 0.28 0.16 4.38
C LEU A 100 0.91 0.89 3.19
N PRO A 101 2.20 0.65 2.86
CA PRO A 101 2.77 1.11 1.59
C PRO A 101 1.98 0.55 0.41
N VAL A 102 1.63 1.41 -0.55
CA VAL A 102 0.82 1.05 -1.73
C VAL A 102 1.63 1.24 -3.01
N TRP A 103 1.71 0.18 -3.81
CA TRP A 103 2.22 0.22 -5.19
C TRP A 103 1.07 0.13 -6.17
N ARG A 104 1.18 0.86 -7.27
CA ARG A 104 0.19 0.87 -8.35
C ARG A 104 0.91 0.72 -9.68
N GLN A 105 0.44 -0.16 -10.56
CA GLN A 105 0.98 -0.21 -11.93
C GLN A 105 0.71 1.14 -12.63
N ALA A 106 1.73 1.72 -13.25
CA ALA A 106 1.55 2.92 -14.05
C ALA A 106 0.65 2.58 -15.26
N GLY A 107 -0.45 3.32 -15.40
CA GLY A 107 -1.25 3.30 -16.62
C GLY A 107 -0.61 4.17 -17.69
N PHE A 108 -0.56 3.71 -18.94
CA PHE A 108 -0.10 4.55 -20.05
C PHE A 108 -1.04 5.75 -20.26
N GLY A 109 -0.50 6.97 -20.16
CA GLY A 109 -1.12 8.18 -20.70
C GLY A 109 -2.34 8.75 -19.96
N ARG A 110 -2.70 8.30 -18.76
CA ARG A 110 -3.77 8.92 -17.96
C ARG A 110 -3.19 9.92 -16.95
N GLY A 111 -3.55 11.19 -17.12
CA GLY A 111 -3.25 12.26 -16.16
C GLY A 111 -4.32 12.32 -15.06
N GLY A 112 -3.86 12.37 -13.81
CA GLY A 112 -4.70 12.48 -12.61
C GLY A 112 -4.85 11.14 -11.89
N LEU A 113 -3.91 10.83 -11.00
CA LEU A 113 -4.05 9.74 -10.02
C LEU A 113 -4.89 10.28 -8.87
N THR A 114 -6.03 9.66 -8.58
CA THR A 114 -6.86 10.04 -7.41
C THR A 114 -6.54 9.19 -6.18
N GLY A 115 -6.00 7.98 -6.37
CA GLY A 115 -5.69 7.03 -5.30
C GLY A 115 -4.40 7.31 -4.50
N ASP A 116 -3.58 8.26 -4.94
CA ASP A 116 -2.32 8.67 -4.29
C ASP A 116 -1.42 7.49 -3.81
N PRO A 117 -0.99 6.59 -4.73
CA PRO A 117 -0.11 5.49 -4.36
C PRO A 117 1.25 6.00 -3.89
N ASP A 118 1.90 5.24 -3.00
CA ASP A 118 3.24 5.59 -2.53
C ASP A 118 4.31 5.37 -3.62
N TYR A 119 4.09 4.40 -4.50
CA TYR A 119 4.98 4.09 -5.63
C TYR A 119 4.20 3.72 -6.89
N LEU A 120 4.68 4.17 -8.04
CA LEU A 120 4.27 3.66 -9.35
C LEU A 120 5.20 2.56 -9.82
N ILE A 121 4.65 1.49 -10.38
CA ILE A 121 5.42 0.44 -11.05
C ILE A 121 5.38 0.67 -12.55
N VAL A 122 6.56 0.86 -13.15
CA VAL A 122 6.74 0.93 -14.61
C VAL A 122 7.51 -0.30 -15.08
N GLU A 123 7.28 -0.77 -16.30
CA GLU A 123 8.11 -1.83 -16.87
C GLU A 123 9.45 -1.26 -17.33
N ASP A 124 10.49 -2.10 -17.35
CA ASP A 124 11.78 -1.70 -17.89
C ASP A 124 11.67 -1.25 -19.36
N GLY A 125 12.22 -0.07 -19.65
CA GLY A 125 12.17 0.55 -20.97
C GLY A 125 10.95 1.47 -21.18
N GLU A 126 9.97 1.47 -20.27
CA GLU A 126 8.88 2.43 -20.32
C GLU A 126 9.31 3.83 -19.82
N PRO A 127 8.66 4.90 -20.29
CA PRO A 127 8.92 6.25 -19.79
C PRO A 127 8.63 6.35 -18.28
N ILE A 128 9.54 6.98 -17.55
CA ILE A 128 9.39 7.24 -16.10
C ILE A 128 8.54 8.52 -15.91
N PRO A 129 7.39 8.45 -15.24
CA PRO A 129 6.57 9.62 -14.94
C PRO A 129 7.32 10.65 -14.11
N LEU A 130 7.16 11.94 -14.43
CA LEU A 130 7.74 13.03 -13.65
C LEU A 130 6.95 13.25 -12.36
N GLY A 131 7.66 13.48 -11.24
CA GLY A 131 7.05 13.86 -9.96
C GLY A 131 6.41 12.72 -9.17
N ALA A 132 6.56 11.47 -9.61
CA ALA A 132 6.15 10.28 -8.88
C ALA A 132 7.38 9.49 -8.42
N GLU A 133 7.26 8.80 -7.29
CA GLU A 133 8.24 7.81 -6.87
C GLU A 133 8.00 6.50 -7.63
N VAL A 134 9.03 6.01 -8.33
CA VAL A 134 8.88 4.90 -9.27
C VAL A 134 9.70 3.69 -8.85
N VAL A 135 9.12 2.50 -9.01
CA VAL A 135 9.82 1.23 -8.96
C VAL A 135 9.80 0.62 -10.36
N VAL A 136 10.96 0.28 -10.90
CA VAL A 136 11.06 -0.34 -12.24
C VAL A 136 10.94 -1.84 -12.10
N ARG A 137 10.01 -2.47 -12.82
CA ARG A 137 9.84 -3.93 -12.85
C ARG A 137 10.76 -4.54 -13.90
N LEU A 138 11.56 -5.53 -13.47
CA LEU A 138 12.34 -6.40 -14.35
C LEU A 138 11.65 -7.76 -14.48
N ARG A 139 11.48 -8.24 -15.72
CA ARG A 139 10.81 -9.51 -16.05
C ARG A 139 11.76 -10.68 -16.32
N SER A 140 13.05 -10.40 -16.50
CA SER A 140 14.08 -11.42 -16.68
C SER A 140 15.25 -11.16 -15.75
N ALA A 141 15.90 -12.25 -15.31
CA ALA A 141 17.19 -12.19 -14.64
C ALA A 141 18.34 -11.85 -15.61
N ASP A 142 18.12 -12.04 -16.91
CA ASP A 142 19.12 -11.75 -17.93
C ASP A 142 19.49 -10.27 -17.92
N SER A 143 20.77 -9.98 -17.72
CA SER A 143 21.29 -8.62 -17.67
C SER A 143 20.73 -7.74 -16.55
N ILE A 144 20.30 -8.32 -15.41
CA ILE A 144 19.91 -7.55 -14.21
C ILE A 144 20.98 -6.52 -13.86
N ASP A 145 22.27 -6.86 -13.89
CA ASP A 145 23.35 -5.91 -13.58
C ASP A 145 23.31 -4.65 -14.46
N ALA A 146 23.19 -4.83 -15.77
CA ALA A 146 23.13 -3.73 -16.73
C ALA A 146 21.83 -2.92 -16.56
N ALA A 147 20.73 -3.60 -16.24
CA ALA A 147 19.47 -2.94 -15.92
C ALA A 147 19.59 -2.10 -14.64
N LEU A 148 20.16 -2.64 -13.56
CA LEU A 148 20.37 -1.93 -12.30
C LEU A 148 21.26 -0.70 -12.49
N GLU A 149 22.37 -0.82 -13.22
CA GLU A 149 23.24 0.33 -13.53
C GLU A 149 22.52 1.42 -14.31
N ARG A 150 21.77 1.03 -15.36
CA ARG A 150 20.95 1.98 -16.13
C ARG A 150 19.89 2.64 -15.26
N ILE A 151 19.21 1.86 -14.42
CA ILE A 151 18.11 2.32 -13.58
C ILE A 151 18.60 3.30 -12.51
N ALA A 152 19.76 3.03 -11.91
CA ALA A 152 20.39 3.92 -10.92
C ALA A 152 20.74 5.30 -11.48
N GLY A 153 20.81 5.45 -12.80
CA GLY A 153 21.02 6.74 -13.47
C GLY A 153 19.76 7.62 -13.57
N TYR A 154 18.56 7.07 -13.38
CA TYR A 154 17.32 7.83 -13.49
C TYR A 154 16.96 8.56 -12.20
N ARG A 155 16.73 9.87 -12.30
CA ARG A 155 16.12 10.64 -11.22
C ARG A 155 14.63 10.28 -11.11
N GLY A 156 14.17 9.96 -9.90
CA GLY A 156 12.77 9.57 -9.63
C GLY A 156 12.54 8.06 -9.54
N VAL A 157 13.58 7.23 -9.76
CA VAL A 157 13.50 5.80 -9.46
C VAL A 157 13.94 5.56 -8.02
N SER A 158 13.03 4.99 -7.24
CA SER A 158 13.21 4.62 -5.84
C SER A 158 13.63 3.16 -5.64
N GLY A 159 13.43 2.31 -6.65
CA GLY A 159 13.84 0.91 -6.54
C GLY A 159 13.52 0.06 -7.75
N VAL A 160 13.70 -1.25 -7.57
CA VAL A 160 13.48 -2.26 -8.62
C VAL A 160 12.63 -3.40 -8.06
N LEU A 161 11.63 -3.83 -8.84
CA LEU A 161 10.83 -5.02 -8.56
C LEU A 161 11.30 -6.16 -9.46
N LEU A 162 11.90 -7.18 -8.86
CA LEU A 162 12.37 -8.36 -9.58
C LEU A 162 11.26 -9.42 -9.61
N ARG A 163 10.78 -9.75 -10.81
CA ARG A 163 9.95 -10.94 -11.04
C ARG A 163 10.83 -11.99 -11.69
N ILE A 164 11.30 -12.93 -10.89
CA ILE A 164 12.26 -13.96 -11.28
C ILE A 164 11.65 -15.35 -11.14
N ASP A 165 12.21 -16.32 -11.87
CA ASP A 165 11.90 -17.72 -11.65
C ASP A 165 12.47 -18.16 -10.28
N PRO A 166 11.80 -19.07 -9.55
CA PRO A 166 12.34 -19.59 -8.29
C PRO A 166 13.77 -20.15 -8.42
N SER A 167 14.16 -20.68 -9.58
CA SER A 167 15.52 -21.17 -9.83
C SER A 167 16.59 -20.07 -9.84
N ASP A 168 16.23 -18.83 -10.17
CA ASP A 168 17.15 -17.68 -10.23
C ASP A 168 17.40 -17.03 -8.86
N VAL A 169 16.62 -17.41 -7.82
CA VAL A 169 16.73 -16.81 -6.48
C VAL A 169 18.15 -16.94 -5.92
N GLY A 170 18.80 -18.08 -6.13
CA GLY A 170 20.18 -18.31 -5.68
C GLY A 170 21.16 -17.34 -6.34
N HIS A 171 21.06 -17.17 -7.66
CA HIS A 171 21.89 -16.25 -8.42
C HIS A 171 21.69 -14.80 -7.95
N VAL A 172 20.43 -14.37 -7.75
CA VAL A 172 20.13 -13.03 -7.25
C VAL A 172 20.70 -12.80 -5.85
N LEU A 173 20.51 -13.74 -4.93
CA LEU A 173 20.94 -13.58 -3.54
C LEU A 173 22.46 -13.64 -3.36
N HIS A 174 23.14 -14.50 -4.11
CA HIS A 174 24.55 -14.81 -3.89
C HIS A 174 25.51 -14.13 -4.87
N GLU A 175 25.03 -13.67 -6.02
CA GLU A 175 25.86 -12.99 -7.02
C GLU A 175 25.41 -11.55 -7.24
N MET A 176 24.14 -11.33 -7.59
CA MET A 176 23.65 -9.99 -7.96
C MET A 176 23.60 -9.01 -6.78
N LEU A 177 23.02 -9.40 -5.63
CA LEU A 177 22.91 -8.51 -4.48
C LEU A 177 24.29 -8.08 -3.91
N PRO A 178 25.29 -8.97 -3.78
CA PRO A 178 26.65 -8.56 -3.45
C PRO A 178 27.25 -7.56 -4.44
N LEU A 179 27.13 -7.82 -5.75
CA LEU A 179 27.65 -6.92 -6.79
C LEU A 179 26.98 -5.54 -6.75
N ALA A 180 25.65 -5.50 -6.62
CA ALA A 180 24.90 -4.25 -6.46
C ALA A 180 25.33 -3.48 -5.21
N ARG A 181 25.68 -4.18 -4.11
CA ARG A 181 26.19 -3.55 -2.89
C ARG A 181 27.59 -2.97 -3.09
N GLU A 182 28.51 -3.70 -3.72
CA GLU A 182 29.87 -3.22 -4.03
C GLU A 182 29.83 -1.96 -4.90
N ARG A 183 28.89 -1.92 -5.85
CA ARG A 183 28.64 -0.78 -6.73
C ARG A 183 27.82 0.34 -6.07
N LYS A 184 27.43 0.19 -4.80
CA LYS A 184 26.64 1.16 -4.02
C LYS A 184 25.29 1.51 -4.66
N LEU A 185 24.68 0.54 -5.36
CA LEU A 185 23.36 0.69 -5.97
C LEU A 185 22.22 0.43 -4.98
N LEU A 186 22.52 -0.15 -3.82
CA LEU A 186 21.53 -0.45 -2.77
C LEU A 186 21.52 0.64 -1.70
N SER A 187 20.33 1.02 -1.26
CA SER A 187 20.14 1.91 -0.11
C SER A 187 20.60 1.25 1.20
N GLN A 188 20.93 2.08 2.19
CA GLN A 188 21.22 1.57 3.53
C GLN A 188 19.98 0.90 4.12
N ARG A 189 20.18 -0.28 4.71
CA ARG A 189 19.10 -1.01 5.36
C ARG A 189 18.61 -0.24 6.57
N ARG A 190 17.36 0.20 6.50
CA ARG A 190 16.62 0.76 7.64
C ARG A 190 16.00 -0.37 8.47
N THR A 191 15.63 -0.06 9.71
CA THR A 191 14.94 -0.98 10.63
C THR A 191 13.54 -0.47 10.92
N GLY A 192 12.67 -1.35 11.43
CA GLY A 192 11.28 -1.01 11.76
C GLY A 192 10.28 -1.63 10.78
N THR A 193 9.15 -0.97 10.62
CA THR A 193 8.07 -1.33 9.69
C THR A 193 8.52 -1.29 8.22
N LEU A 194 7.76 -1.91 7.32
CA LEU A 194 8.04 -1.85 5.88
C LEU A 194 8.04 -0.39 5.39
N ARG A 195 7.10 0.44 5.84
CA ARG A 195 7.06 1.86 5.50
C ARG A 195 8.33 2.61 5.93
N GLU A 196 8.81 2.40 7.16
CA GLU A 196 10.08 2.97 7.63
C GLU A 196 11.28 2.43 6.84
N GLN A 197 11.25 1.13 6.51
CA GLN A 197 12.31 0.48 5.73
C GLN A 197 12.44 1.07 4.33
N LEU A 198 11.32 1.36 3.68
CA LEU A 198 11.25 2.02 2.37
C LEU A 198 11.48 3.53 2.46
N GLY A 199 11.30 4.10 3.64
CA GLY A 199 11.48 5.52 3.87
C GLY A 199 10.37 6.41 3.33
N VAL A 200 9.18 5.84 3.17
CA VAL A 200 8.00 6.57 2.71
C VAL A 200 7.30 7.20 3.91
N PRO A 201 6.95 8.50 3.87
CA PRO A 201 6.18 9.13 4.95
C PRO A 201 4.78 8.51 5.04
N VAL A 202 4.15 8.56 6.23
CA VAL A 202 2.72 8.23 6.34
C VAL A 202 1.93 9.30 5.59
N PRO A 203 0.98 8.95 4.70
CA PRO A 203 0.20 9.95 3.97
C PRO A 203 -0.60 10.83 4.93
N ALA A 204 -0.84 12.09 4.57
CA ALA A 204 -1.65 12.98 5.42
C ALA A 204 -3.16 12.78 5.20
N ALA A 205 -3.57 12.40 3.98
CA ALA A 205 -4.97 12.25 3.58
C ALA A 205 -5.39 10.78 3.42
N PRO A 206 -6.70 10.47 3.56
CA PRO A 206 -7.77 11.39 3.95
C PRO A 206 -7.74 11.71 5.46
N ASP A 207 -8.16 12.93 5.81
CA ASP A 207 -8.40 13.34 7.19
C ASP A 207 -9.86 13.05 7.56
N LEU A 208 -10.08 12.18 8.55
CA LEU A 208 -11.42 11.78 9.01
C LEU A 208 -11.87 12.53 10.27
N THR A 209 -11.15 13.56 10.71
CA THR A 209 -11.50 14.33 11.92
C THR A 209 -12.90 14.95 11.82
N GLY A 210 -13.32 15.34 10.62
CA GLY A 210 -14.66 15.87 10.34
C GLY A 210 -15.76 14.80 10.25
N ASN A 211 -15.42 13.51 10.19
CA ASN A 211 -16.41 12.45 10.02
C ASN A 211 -17.13 12.16 11.35
N PRO A 212 -18.41 11.72 11.31
CA PRO A 212 -19.14 11.30 12.50
C PRO A 212 -18.41 10.18 13.24
N THR A 213 -18.57 10.13 14.56
CA THR A 213 -18.04 8.98 15.30
C THR A 213 -18.88 7.75 14.98
N ALA A 214 -18.26 6.57 14.93
CA ALA A 214 -18.97 5.34 14.64
C ALA A 214 -19.97 4.95 15.76
N PHE A 215 -19.80 5.50 16.97
CA PHE A 215 -20.45 5.04 18.19
C PHE A 215 -21.13 6.18 18.98
N GLU A 216 -21.73 7.16 18.29
CA GLU A 216 -22.36 8.36 18.89
C GLU A 216 -23.40 8.07 19.98
N THR A 217 -24.09 6.94 19.89
CA THR A 217 -25.20 6.59 20.79
C THR A 217 -24.77 5.71 21.97
N VAL A 218 -23.49 5.38 22.10
CA VAL A 218 -23.02 4.48 23.15
C VAL A 218 -22.89 5.25 24.47
N PRO A 219 -23.62 4.87 25.53
CA PRO A 219 -23.66 5.62 26.80
C PRO A 219 -22.34 5.63 27.57
N ASN A 220 -21.35 4.83 27.15
CA ASN A 220 -19.99 4.83 27.68
C ASN A 220 -18.97 4.91 26.52
N PRO A 221 -18.07 5.92 26.52
CA PRO A 221 -17.09 6.11 25.44
C PRO A 221 -15.94 5.08 25.44
N GLY A 222 -15.83 4.26 26.48
CA GLY A 222 -14.93 3.12 26.50
C GLY A 222 -15.71 1.89 26.06
N GLY A 223 -15.42 1.35 24.87
CA GLY A 223 -16.00 0.08 24.44
C GLY A 223 -15.68 -0.98 25.49
N ARG A 224 -16.66 -1.34 26.31
CA ARG A 224 -16.46 -2.25 27.43
C ARG A 224 -16.44 -3.69 26.94
N LEU A 225 -15.49 -4.46 27.47
CA LEU A 225 -15.43 -5.91 27.29
C LEU A 225 -16.58 -6.61 28.04
#